data_AF-A0A6F9XW78-F1
#
_entry.id   AF-A0A6F9XW78-F1
#
_cell.length_a   1.000
_cell.length_b   1.000
_cell.length_c   1.000
_cell.angle_alpha   90.00
_cell.angle_beta   90.00
_cell.angle_gamma   90.00
#
_symmetry.space_group_name_H-M   'P 1'
#
loop_
_entity.id
_entity.type
_entity.pdbx_description
1 polymer ?
#
loop_
_entity_poly.entity_id
_entity_poly.type
_entity_poly.pdbx_seq_one_letter_code
_entity_poly.pdbx_strand_id
1 'polypeptide(L)'
;MINTKQFQLSLFLGLVITLIHLLLEFTQLNSGTNLTFDTLLLFFHTKFFLLPILVWFLEYLVNTSICYLFFRLLTHLIKLFH
;
A
#
# COMPACT_ATOMS: atom_id res chain seq x y z
N MET A 1 6.54 7.88 -22.50
CA MET A 1 5.09 7.68 -22.63
C MET A 1 4.65 6.64 -21.62
N ILE A 2 3.72 6.99 -20.72
CA ILE A 2 3.22 6.05 -19.71
C ILE A 2 2.27 5.08 -20.39
N ASN A 3 2.51 3.78 -20.26
CA ASN A 3 1.55 2.77 -20.68
C ASN A 3 0.38 2.76 -19.70
N THR A 4 -0.76 3.29 -20.11
CA THR A 4 -1.96 3.46 -19.28
C THR A 4 -2.49 2.14 -18.73
N LYS A 5 -2.39 1.03 -19.47
CA LYS A 5 -2.81 -0.30 -18.99
C LYS A 5 -1.90 -0.81 -17.87
N GLN A 6 -0.58 -0.65 -18.03
CA GLN A 6 0.39 -1.04 -16.99
C GLN A 6 0.25 -0.17 -15.73
N PHE A 7 -0.04 1.12 -15.92
CA PHE A 7 -0.28 2.04 -14.82
C PHE A 7 -1.57 1.70 -14.04
N GLN A 8 -2.67 1.41 -14.74
CA GLN A 8 -3.92 0.95 -14.10
C GLN A 8 -3.72 -0.35 -13.31
N LEU A 9 -2.97 -1.29 -13.88
CA LEU A 9 -2.71 -2.58 -13.23
C LEU A 9 -1.79 -2.42 -12.01
N SER A 10 -0.81 -1.51 -12.06
CA SER A 10 0.02 -1.17 -10.89
C SER A 10 -0.77 -0.47 -9.78
N LEU A 11 -1.75 0.37 -10.11
CA LEU A 11 -2.65 0.98 -9.11
C LEU A 11 -3.47 -0.09 -8.39
N PHE A 12 -4.06 -1.02 -9.14
CA PHE A 12 -4.84 -2.11 -8.57
C PHE A 12 -4.00 -3.02 -7.67
N LEU A 13 -2.82 -3.43 -8.13
CA LEU A 13 -1.91 -4.26 -7.33
C LEU A 13 -1.39 -3.53 -6.09
N GLY A 14 -1.00 -2.25 -6.24
CA GLY A 14 -0.60 -1.42 -5.11
C GLY A 14 -1.68 -1.38 -4.03
N LEU A 15 -2.96 -1.24 -4.44
CA LEU A 15 -4.11 -1.19 -3.54
C LEU A 15 -4.33 -2.53 -2.82
N VAL A 16 -4.24 -3.64 -3.54
CA VAL A 16 -4.38 -4.99 -2.99
C VAL A 16 -3.26 -5.28 -1.96
N ILE A 17 -2.01 -4.91 -2.27
CA ILE A 17 -0.88 -5.10 -1.36
C ILE A 17 -1.07 -4.29 -0.07
N THR A 18 -1.49 -3.02 -0.18
CA THR A 18 -1.77 -2.20 1.00
C THR A 18 -2.95 -2.71 1.83
N LEU A 19 -3.96 -3.30 1.19
CA LEU A 19 -5.07 -3.95 1.91
C LEU A 19 -4.62 -5.20 2.66
N ILE A 20 -3.75 -6.02 2.04
CA ILE A 20 -3.19 -7.20 2.69
C ILE A 20 -2.31 -6.79 3.87
N HIS A 21 -1.45 -5.78 3.71
CA HIS A 21 -0.65 -5.24 4.81
C HIS A 21 -1.53 -4.76 5.97
N LEU A 22 -2.57 -3.98 5.68
CA LEU A 22 -3.53 -3.53 6.68
C LEU A 22 -4.17 -4.73 7.41
N LEU A 23 -4.61 -5.74 6.67
CA LEU A 23 -5.26 -6.93 7.24
C LEU A 23 -4.29 -7.74 8.11
N LEU A 24 -3.03 -7.87 7.70
CA LEU A 24 -1.98 -8.51 8.48
C LEU A 24 -1.69 -7.73 9.77
N GLU A 25 -1.55 -6.41 9.71
CA GLU A 25 -1.38 -5.56 10.89
C GLU A 25 -2.55 -5.74 11.88
N PHE A 26 -3.79 -5.76 11.39
CA PHE A 26 -4.97 -6.05 12.23
C PHE A 26 -4.91 -7.44 12.88
N THR A 27 -4.48 -8.47 12.15
CA THR A 27 -4.36 -9.84 12.71
C THR A 27 -3.22 -9.98 13.73
N GLN A 28 -2.11 -9.26 13.53
CA GLN A 28 -0.96 -9.24 14.44
C GLN A 28 -1.24 -8.43 15.70
N LEU A 29 -1.99 -7.33 15.59
CA LEU A 29 -2.50 -6.58 16.74
C LEU A 29 -3.33 -7.47 17.68
N ASN A 30 -4.14 -8.37 17.12
CA ASN A 30 -4.97 -9.29 17.88
C ASN A 30 -4.19 -10.42 18.58
N SER A 31 -2.93 -10.70 18.21
CA SER A 31 -2.19 -11.88 18.71
C SER A 31 -1.11 -11.57 19.76
N GLY A 32 -0.76 -10.29 19.99
CA GLY A 32 0.45 -9.97 20.77
C GLY A 32 0.39 -8.86 21.81
N THR A 33 -0.57 -7.93 21.78
CA THR A 33 -0.50 -6.76 22.67
C THR A 33 -1.85 -6.11 22.86
N ASN A 34 -2.21 -5.83 24.12
CA ASN A 34 -3.25 -4.87 24.51
C ASN A 34 -2.87 -3.44 24.06
N LEU A 35 -2.76 -3.19 22.75
CA LEU A 35 -2.96 -1.86 22.20
C LEU A 35 -4.47 -1.68 22.19
N THR A 36 -4.96 -1.27 23.35
CA THR A 36 -6.38 -1.10 23.62
C THR A 36 -6.98 -0.26 22.52
N PHE A 37 -8.15 -0.67 22.04
CA PHE A 37 -9.03 0.09 21.15
C PHE A 37 -9.10 1.59 21.54
N ASP A 38 -8.93 1.89 22.83
CA ASP A 38 -8.76 3.22 23.42
C ASP A 38 -7.64 4.08 22.82
N THR A 39 -6.47 3.52 22.46
CA THR A 39 -5.40 4.28 21.79
C THR A 39 -5.79 4.68 20.38
N LEU A 40 -6.38 3.77 19.59
CA LEU A 40 -6.98 4.10 18.30
C LEU A 40 -8.06 5.18 18.46
N LEU A 41 -8.95 5.02 19.43
CA LEU A 41 -10.05 5.97 19.69
C LEU A 41 -9.55 7.36 20.14
N LEU A 42 -8.45 7.43 20.90
CA LEU A 42 -7.74 8.67 21.24
C LEU A 42 -7.09 9.35 20.03
N PHE A 43 -6.57 8.57 19.07
CA PHE A 43 -6.04 9.06 17.79
C PHE A 43 -7.15 9.62 16.87
N PHE A 44 -8.36 9.07 16.93
CA PHE A 44 -9.53 9.61 16.21
C PHE A 44 -10.10 10.87 16.88
N HIS A 45 -10.04 10.96 18.22
CA HIS A 45 -10.59 12.09 18.97
C HIS A 45 -9.68 13.33 18.99
N THR A 46 -8.36 13.13 18.90
CA THR A 46 -7.42 14.23 18.64
C THR A 46 -7.35 14.48 17.14
N LYS A 47 -7.17 15.73 16.69
CA LYS A 47 -7.12 16.13 15.26
C LYS A 47 -5.97 15.48 14.44
N PHE A 48 -5.33 14.43 14.97
CA PHE A 48 -4.24 13.64 14.40
C PHE A 48 -4.70 12.51 13.46
N PHE A 49 -6.00 12.39 13.18
CA PHE A 49 -6.55 11.43 12.20
C PHE A 49 -5.90 11.53 10.80
N LEU A 50 -5.35 12.71 10.43
CA LEU A 50 -4.64 12.89 9.17
C LEU A 50 -3.36 12.06 9.05
N LEU A 51 -2.64 11.86 10.16
CA LEU A 51 -1.33 11.20 10.16
C LEU A 51 -1.39 9.73 9.70
N PRO A 52 -2.25 8.85 10.26
CA PRO A 52 -2.35 7.46 9.81
C PRO A 52 -2.87 7.35 8.36
N ILE A 53 -3.78 8.22 7.94
CA ILE A 53 -4.27 8.26 6.55
C ILE A 53 -3.14 8.65 5.60
N LEU A 54 -2.32 9.64 5.99
CA LEU A 54 -1.18 10.07 5.20
C LEU A 54 -0.14 8.95 5.06
N VAL A 55 0.16 8.24 6.14
CA VAL A 55 1.08 7.09 6.12
C VAL A 55 0.55 6.01 5.18
N TRP A 56 -0.72 5.65 5.29
CA TRP A 56 -1.35 4.65 4.42
C TRP A 56 -1.36 5.08 2.95
N PHE A 57 -1.63 6.35 2.68
CA PHE A 57 -1.58 6.90 1.32
C PHE A 57 -0.16 6.91 0.75
N LEU A 58 0.84 7.22 1.57
CA LEU A 58 2.25 7.21 1.16
C LEU A 58 2.68 5.78 0.81
N GLU A 59 2.31 4.81 1.64
CA GLU A 59 2.59 3.38 1.42
C GLU A 59 1.93 2.89 0.13
N TYR A 60 0.69 3.29 -0.13
CA TYR A 60 0.00 3.02 -1.39
C TYR A 60 0.75 3.59 -2.60
N LEU A 61 1.21 4.84 -2.54
CA LEU A 61 1.98 5.45 -3.63
C LEU A 61 3.31 4.73 -3.88
N VAL A 62 4.01 4.34 -2.81
CA VAL A 62 5.28 3.60 -2.90
C VAL A 62 5.05 2.24 -3.55
N ASN A 63 4.08 1.46 -3.05
CA ASN A 63 3.76 0.14 -3.60
C ASN A 63 3.33 0.22 -5.07
N THR A 64 2.48 1.19 -5.41
CA THR A 64 2.07 1.44 -6.81
C THR A 64 3.29 1.74 -7.70
N SER A 65 4.21 2.58 -7.23
CA SER A 65 5.41 2.96 -7.98
C SER A 65 6.34 1.76 -8.21
N ILE A 66 6.53 0.92 -7.19
CA ILE A 66 7.31 -0.32 -7.29
C ILE A 66 6.68 -1.27 -8.30
N CYS A 67 5.36 -1.52 -8.22
CA CYS A 67 4.66 -2.38 -9.17
C CYS A 67 4.80 -1.87 -10.61
N TYR A 68 4.68 -0.55 -10.81
CA TYR A 68 4.85 0.05 -12.14
C TYR A 68 6.27 -0.13 -12.69
N LEU A 69 7.28 0.09 -11.87
CA LEU A 69 8.68 -0.16 -12.23
C LEU A 69 8.92 -1.62 -12.60
N PHE A 70 8.31 -2.55 -11.86
CA PHE A 70 8.42 -3.98 -12.14
C PHE A 70 7.80 -4.34 -13.50
N PHE A 71 6.61 -3.83 -13.82
CA PHE A 71 6.01 -4.03 -15.14
C PHE A 71 6.86 -3.45 -16.27
N ARG A 72 7.47 -2.28 -16.03
CA ARG A 72 8.35 -1.64 -17.00
C ARG A 72 9.61 -2.45 -17.23
N LEU A 73 10.25 -2.96 -16.16
CA LEU A 73 11.40 -3.85 -16.24
C LEU A 73 11.05 -5.15 -16.98
N LEU A 74 9.93 -5.78 -16.63
CA LEU A 74 9.46 -7.00 -17.30
C LEU A 74 9.24 -6.77 -18.80
N THR A 75 8.66 -5.63 -19.17
CA THR A 75 8.46 -5.25 -20.57
C THR A 75 9.80 -5.06 -21.30
N HIS A 76 10.79 -4.44 -20.65
CA HIS A 76 12.11 -4.27 -21.21
C HIS A 76 12.84 -5.60 -21.38
N LEU A 77 12.73 -6.52 -20.41
CA LEU A 77 13.30 -7.86 -20.52
C LEU A 77 12.66 -8.64 -21.69
N ILE A 78 11.34 -8.64 -21.79
CA ILE A 78 10.64 -9.32 -22.91
C ILE A 78 11.13 -8.80 -24.27
N LYS A 79 11.31 -7.48 -24.42
CA LYS A 79 11.85 -6.86 -25.64
C LYS A 79 13.33 -7.16 -25.91
N LEU A 80 14.08 -7.61 -24.91
CA LEU A 80 15.48 -7.95 -25.04
C LEU A 80 15.66 -9.39 -25.56
N PHE A 81 14.67 -10.25 -25.31
CA PHE A 81 14.65 -11.65 -25.70
C PHE A 81 13.78 -11.95 -26.94
N HIS A 82 13.17 -10.92 -27.54
CA HIS A 82 12.33 -11.02 -28.74
C HIS A 82 12.79 -9.99 -29.78
#